data_AF-A0A939VPJ5-F1
#
_entry.id   AF-A0A939VPJ5-F1
#
_cell.length_a   1.000
_cell.length_b   1.000
_cell.length_c   1.000
_cell.angle_alpha   90.00
_cell.angle_beta   90.00
_cell.angle_gamma   90.00
#
_symmetry.space_group_name_H-M   'P 1'
#
loop_
_entity.id
_entity.type
_entity.pdbx_description
1 polymer ?
#
loop_
_entity_poly.entity_id
_entity_poly.type
_entity_poly.pdbx_seq_one_letter_code
_entity_poly.pdbx_strand_id
1 'polypeptide(L)'
;MTEQEFFGKTDFSFEISGGSDEIVIQVYIDIVSDRPRTLIASFQVDSLEMIESARIPLNAGSNHVPFQQTVRIVKPLLWQPNGAGIPSLYSFTVVFHQKGEPFYLIEKRVGIRFVETRPGELFFRVNGKAVQLVRCDPDFSLEEKEFERQLRGNLVCLQDSDSDLEKKLEYCGRTGLIAVLELTGAADPDRFCGQPGVCLFTAEPGSAGERLYRQNGKAVLPPLFTREELNLLLNDKKV
;
A
#
# COMPACT_ATOMS: atom_id res chain seq x y z
N MET A 1 6.09 8.08 29.16
CA MET A 1 4.97 7.71 28.26
C MET A 1 4.15 6.61 28.91
N THR A 2 2.82 6.67 28.87
CA THR A 2 1.95 5.57 29.35
C THR A 2 1.97 4.39 28.38
N GLU A 3 1.50 3.20 28.78
CA GLU A 3 1.40 2.06 27.84
C GLU A 3 0.43 2.36 26.69
N GLN A 4 -0.70 3.01 26.99
CA GLN A 4 -1.70 3.36 25.98
C GLN A 4 -1.14 4.39 24.97
N GLU A 5 -0.40 5.39 25.44
CA GLU A 5 0.30 6.34 24.56
C GLU A 5 1.37 5.67 23.70
N PHE A 6 2.05 4.66 24.25
CA PHE A 6 3.10 3.94 23.57
C PHE A 6 2.55 3.07 22.44
N PHE A 7 1.53 2.25 22.72
CA PHE A 7 0.89 1.43 21.70
C PHE A 7 0.10 2.25 20.68
N GLY A 8 -0.50 3.37 21.09
CA GLY A 8 -1.17 4.30 20.17
C GLY A 8 -0.23 5.03 19.19
N LYS A 9 1.09 4.93 19.37
CA LYS A 9 2.12 5.43 18.45
C LYS A 9 2.91 4.32 17.76
N THR A 10 2.55 3.07 18.03
CA THR A 10 3.17 1.92 17.38
C THR A 10 2.54 1.73 16.02
N ASP A 11 3.35 1.39 15.02
CA ASP A 11 2.90 0.94 13.73
C ASP A 11 3.79 -0.23 13.25
N PHE A 12 3.47 -0.80 12.10
CA PHE A 12 4.33 -1.77 11.43
C PHE A 12 4.39 -1.52 9.93
N SER A 13 5.53 -1.79 9.32
CA SER A 13 5.71 -1.77 7.88
C SER A 13 6.13 -3.14 7.38
N PHE A 14 6.14 -3.31 6.07
CA PHE A 14 6.52 -4.56 5.46
C PHE A 14 7.10 -4.33 4.06
N GLU A 15 8.00 -5.22 3.68
CA GLU A 15 8.55 -5.33 2.34
C GLU A 15 8.04 -6.62 1.72
N ILE A 16 7.54 -6.53 0.49
CA ILE A 16 7.06 -7.68 -0.27
C ILE A 16 7.99 -7.85 -1.47
N SER A 17 8.56 -9.04 -1.60
CA SER A 17 9.39 -9.44 -2.74
C SER A 17 8.88 -10.74 -3.35
N GLY A 18 9.30 -11.05 -4.58
CA GLY A 18 8.85 -12.23 -5.32
C GLY A 18 7.98 -11.87 -6.53
N GLY A 19 7.06 -12.77 -6.87
CA GLY A 19 6.25 -12.69 -8.08
C GLY A 19 4.90 -13.39 -7.94
N SER A 20 4.24 -13.66 -9.07
CA SER A 20 2.89 -14.22 -9.10
C SER A 20 2.76 -15.62 -8.52
N ASP A 21 3.85 -16.40 -8.51
CA ASP A 21 3.84 -17.78 -8.03
C ASP A 21 4.16 -17.87 -6.53
N GLU A 22 4.87 -16.88 -6.01
CA GLU A 22 5.37 -16.88 -4.64
C GLU A 22 5.81 -15.48 -4.23
N ILE A 23 5.47 -15.11 -3.00
CA ILE A 23 5.96 -13.90 -2.35
C ILE A 23 6.59 -14.19 -1.00
N VAL A 24 7.54 -13.33 -0.64
CA VAL A 24 8.17 -13.27 0.67
C VAL A 24 7.90 -11.91 1.28
N ILE A 25 7.44 -11.91 2.53
CA ILE A 25 7.08 -10.72 3.30
C ILE A 25 8.04 -10.60 4.48
N GLN A 26 8.79 -9.50 4.53
CA GLN A 26 9.56 -9.09 5.70
C GLN A 26 8.76 -8.05 6.46
N VAL A 27 8.46 -8.31 7.73
CA VAL A 27 7.67 -7.41 8.58
C VAL A 27 8.60 -6.66 9.54
N TYR A 28 8.30 -5.39 9.79
CA TYR A 28 9.04 -4.50 10.67
C TYR A 28 8.10 -3.83 11.67
N ILE A 29 8.56 -3.65 12.91
CA ILE A 29 7.89 -2.79 13.89
C ILE A 29 8.47 -1.38 13.81
N ASP A 30 7.61 -0.40 13.64
CA ASP A 30 7.93 1.02 13.56
C ASP A 30 7.43 1.73 14.82
N ILE A 31 8.35 2.23 15.64
CA ILE A 31 7.98 2.79 16.94
C ILE A 31 9.02 3.76 17.51
N VAL A 32 8.53 4.81 18.16
CA VAL A 32 9.35 5.69 19.01
C VAL A 32 9.22 5.26 20.47
N SER A 33 10.32 4.84 21.07
CA SER A 33 10.37 4.46 22.48
C SER A 33 11.09 5.51 23.33
N ASP A 34 10.56 5.82 24.51
CA ASP A 34 11.20 6.73 25.48
C ASP A 34 12.37 6.09 26.24
N ARG A 35 12.47 4.75 26.21
CA ARG A 35 13.53 3.97 26.88
C ARG A 35 13.73 2.61 26.23
N PRO A 36 14.88 1.94 26.47
CA PRO A 36 15.04 0.56 26.05
C PRO A 36 13.98 -0.34 26.69
N ARG A 37 13.39 -1.24 25.90
CA ARG A 37 12.37 -2.20 26.34
C ARG A 37 12.28 -3.36 25.34
N THR A 38 11.60 -4.43 25.71
CA THR A 38 11.35 -5.56 24.80
C THR A 38 9.86 -5.72 24.62
N LEU A 39 9.40 -5.73 23.37
CA LEU A 39 8.03 -6.11 23.02
C LEU A 39 7.95 -7.60 22.79
N ILE A 40 6.76 -8.15 22.96
CA ILE A 40 6.42 -9.49 22.50
C ILE A 40 5.33 -9.30 21.46
N ALA A 41 5.58 -9.73 20.23
CA ALA A 41 4.61 -9.59 19.14
C ALA A 41 4.58 -10.83 18.25
N SER A 42 3.40 -11.16 17.72
CA SER A 42 3.22 -12.15 16.66
C SER A 42 2.65 -11.49 15.41
N PHE A 43 2.74 -12.17 14.27
CA PHE A 43 2.23 -11.67 13.00
C PHE A 43 1.27 -12.66 12.36
N GLN A 44 0.14 -12.15 11.89
CA GLN A 44 -0.94 -12.92 11.30
C GLN A 44 -1.27 -12.42 9.89
N VAL A 45 -1.66 -13.36 9.04
CA VAL A 45 -2.24 -13.10 7.72
C VAL A 45 -3.62 -13.76 7.68
N ASP A 46 -4.67 -12.97 7.45
CA ASP A 46 -6.07 -13.43 7.44
C ASP A 46 -6.43 -14.25 8.70
N SER A 47 -6.02 -13.72 9.86
CA SER A 47 -6.19 -14.35 11.18
C SER A 47 -5.42 -15.66 11.41
N LEU A 48 -4.65 -16.14 10.43
CA LEU A 48 -3.72 -17.25 10.60
C LEU A 48 -2.39 -16.73 11.14
N GLU A 49 -1.88 -17.29 12.24
CA GLU A 49 -0.55 -16.96 12.75
C GLU A 49 0.52 -17.50 11.80
N MET A 50 1.32 -16.57 11.27
CA MET A 50 2.39 -16.84 10.32
C MET A 50 3.77 -16.72 10.96
N ILE A 51 3.90 -15.86 11.98
CA ILE A 51 5.09 -15.75 12.83
C ILE A 51 4.62 -15.82 14.28
N GLU A 52 5.10 -16.82 15.01
CA GLU A 52 4.84 -16.98 16.44
C GLU A 52 5.34 -15.77 17.25
N SER A 53 4.90 -15.69 18.51
CA SER A 53 5.30 -14.63 19.44
C SER A 53 6.82 -14.52 19.57
N ALA A 54 7.37 -13.39 19.10
CA ALA A 54 8.78 -13.09 19.10
C ALA A 54 9.12 -11.92 20.04
N ARG A 55 10.34 -11.95 20.61
CA ARG A 55 10.87 -10.85 21.42
C ARG A 55 11.51 -9.80 20.51
N ILE A 56 11.01 -8.58 20.57
CA ILE A 56 11.47 -7.47 19.74
C ILE A 56 12.15 -6.44 20.64
N PRO A 57 13.50 -6.41 20.70
CA PRO A 57 14.22 -5.43 21.50
C PRO A 57 14.13 -4.05 20.85
N LEU A 58 13.84 -3.04 21.66
CA LEU A 58 13.79 -1.64 21.27
C LEU A 58 14.85 -0.84 21.99
N ASN A 59 15.43 0.12 21.29
CA ASN A 59 16.26 1.17 21.85
C ASN A 59 15.42 2.40 22.21
N ALA A 60 15.97 3.31 23.00
CA ALA A 60 15.39 4.64 23.13
C ALA A 60 15.50 5.40 21.79
N GLY A 61 14.48 6.17 21.44
CA GLY A 61 14.36 6.88 20.16
C GLY A 61 13.54 6.10 19.13
N SER A 62 13.78 6.40 17.85
CA SER A 62 13.08 5.77 16.72
C SER A 62 13.64 4.36 16.45
N ASN A 63 12.75 3.41 16.22
CA ASN A 63 13.06 2.01 15.94
C ASN A 63 12.33 1.58 14.67
N HIS A 64 13.05 0.84 13.81
CA HIS A 64 12.53 0.11 12.66
C HIS A 64 13.15 -1.29 12.73
N VAL A 65 12.46 -2.24 13.37
CA VAL A 65 13.04 -3.52 13.79
C VAL A 65 12.34 -4.68 13.08
N PRO A 66 13.05 -5.53 12.32
CA PRO A 66 12.42 -6.65 11.63
C PRO A 66 12.01 -7.76 12.60
N PHE A 67 10.93 -8.44 12.28
CA PHE A 67 10.75 -9.83 12.72
C PHE A 67 11.88 -10.69 12.15
N GLN A 68 12.44 -11.57 12.98
CA GLN A 68 13.55 -12.43 12.53
C GLN A 68 13.13 -13.44 11.46
N GLN A 69 11.85 -13.80 11.43
CA GLN A 69 11.27 -14.70 10.44
C GLN A 69 10.57 -13.89 9.36
N THR A 70 10.66 -14.36 8.12
CA THR A 70 9.86 -13.87 6.98
C THR A 70 8.65 -14.77 6.77
N VAL A 71 7.56 -14.21 6.23
CA VAL A 71 6.40 -14.99 5.79
C VAL A 71 6.50 -15.34 4.31
N ARG A 72 6.17 -16.57 3.95
CA ARG A 72 6.10 -17.03 2.55
C ARG A 72 4.68 -17.39 2.19
N ILE A 73 4.15 -16.81 1.10
CA ILE A 73 2.84 -17.17 0.56
C ILE A 73 3.04 -17.73 -0.85
N VAL A 74 2.69 -18.99 -1.03
CA VAL A 74 2.73 -19.68 -2.33
C VAL A 74 1.40 -19.48 -3.04
N LYS A 75 1.45 -19.16 -4.34
CA LYS A 75 0.29 -18.82 -5.17
C LYS A 75 -0.61 -17.76 -4.49
N PRO A 76 -0.06 -16.57 -4.20
CA PRO A 76 -0.83 -15.52 -3.54
C PRO A 76 -2.06 -15.13 -4.37
N LEU A 77 -3.18 -14.88 -3.69
CA LEU A 77 -4.29 -14.14 -4.24
C LEU A 77 -3.84 -12.70 -4.53
N LEU A 78 -3.75 -12.34 -5.81
CA LEU A 78 -3.31 -11.02 -6.24
C LEU A 78 -4.49 -10.06 -6.33
N TRP A 79 -4.27 -8.82 -5.90
CA TRP A 79 -5.19 -7.73 -6.14
C TRP A 79 -5.30 -7.46 -7.64
N GLN A 80 -6.53 -7.40 -8.15
CA GLN A 80 -6.82 -7.14 -9.55
C GLN A 80 -7.57 -5.80 -9.70
N PRO A 81 -7.28 -5.04 -10.77
CA PRO A 81 -8.07 -3.89 -11.13
C PRO A 81 -9.53 -4.25 -11.43
N ASN A 82 -10.42 -3.27 -11.26
CA ASN A 82 -11.82 -3.39 -11.63
C ASN A 82 -11.96 -3.82 -13.10
N GLY A 83 -12.82 -4.82 -13.34
CA GLY A 83 -13.01 -5.45 -14.64
C GLY A 83 -11.96 -6.50 -15.05
N ALA A 84 -10.86 -6.65 -14.30
CA ALA A 84 -9.79 -7.62 -14.59
C ALA A 84 -9.75 -8.84 -13.64
N GLY A 85 -10.53 -8.81 -12.56
CA GLY A 85 -10.67 -9.91 -11.61
C GLY A 85 -11.18 -9.42 -10.25
N ILE A 86 -10.90 -10.19 -9.20
CA ILE A 86 -11.27 -9.85 -7.83
C ILE A 86 -10.15 -8.98 -7.21
N PRO A 87 -10.47 -7.81 -6.62
CA PRO A 87 -9.50 -7.00 -5.88
C PRO A 87 -9.18 -7.63 -4.52
N SER A 88 -8.47 -8.77 -4.53
CA SER A 88 -8.14 -9.51 -3.31
C SER A 88 -7.28 -8.67 -2.34
N LEU A 89 -7.69 -8.67 -1.08
CA LEU A 89 -7.00 -8.00 0.02
C LEU A 89 -6.73 -9.02 1.14
N TYR A 90 -5.49 -9.06 1.60
CA TYR A 90 -5.10 -9.72 2.85
C TYR A 90 -5.32 -8.79 4.03
N SER A 91 -5.55 -9.39 5.19
CA SER A 91 -5.48 -8.74 6.49
C SER A 91 -4.13 -9.07 7.13
N PHE A 92 -3.23 -8.10 7.19
CA PHE A 92 -1.96 -8.24 7.91
C PHE A 92 -2.13 -7.66 9.31
N THR A 93 -1.90 -8.48 10.33
CA THR A 93 -2.13 -8.08 11.71
C THR A 93 -0.90 -8.35 12.56
N VAL A 94 -0.38 -7.32 13.22
CA VAL A 94 0.59 -7.48 14.31
C VAL A 94 -0.17 -7.51 15.63
N VAL A 95 0.04 -8.57 16.41
CA VAL A 95 -0.56 -8.74 17.74
C VAL A 95 0.54 -8.57 18.77
N PHE A 96 0.38 -7.60 19.67
CA PHE A 96 1.28 -7.37 20.80
C PHE A 96 0.74 -8.08 22.04
N HIS A 97 1.63 -8.77 22.74
CA HIS A 97 1.29 -9.61 23.88
C HIS A 97 1.84 -9.04 25.17
N GLN A 98 1.05 -9.15 26.24
CA GLN A 98 1.46 -8.81 27.60
C GLN A 98 1.11 -9.97 28.52
N LYS A 99 2.09 -10.45 29.29
CA LYS A 99 1.92 -11.61 30.19
C LYS A 99 1.39 -12.88 29.48
N GLY A 100 1.70 -13.04 28.20
CA GLY A 100 1.29 -14.21 27.40
C GLY A 100 -0.07 -14.07 26.72
N GLU A 101 -0.78 -12.96 26.92
CA GLU A 101 -2.10 -12.72 26.33
C GLU A 101 -2.07 -11.57 25.31
N PRO A 102 -2.90 -11.61 24.25
CA PRO A 102 -3.09 -10.48 23.34
C PRO A 102 -3.53 -9.22 24.09
N PHE A 103 -2.79 -8.14 23.92
CA PHE A 103 -3.02 -6.87 24.61
C PHE A 103 -3.44 -5.75 23.65
N TYR A 104 -2.79 -5.69 22.48
CA TYR A 104 -3.04 -4.67 21.46
C TYR A 104 -2.81 -5.27 20.08
N LEU A 105 -3.53 -4.79 19.06
CA LEU A 105 -3.34 -5.24 17.68
C LEU A 105 -3.41 -4.06 16.72
N ILE A 106 -2.69 -4.18 15.62
CA ILE A 106 -2.73 -3.26 14.50
C ILE A 106 -2.99 -4.10 13.25
N GLU A 107 -4.03 -3.74 12.48
CA GLU A 107 -4.39 -4.40 11.23
C GLU A 107 -4.17 -3.46 10.06
N LYS A 108 -3.61 -3.97 8.95
CA LYS A 108 -3.53 -3.29 7.66
C LYS A 108 -4.13 -4.18 6.58
N ARG A 109 -4.96 -3.59 5.72
CA ARG A 109 -5.48 -4.24 4.51
C ARG A 109 -4.48 -4.07 3.38
N VAL A 110 -4.03 -5.19 2.80
CA VAL A 110 -2.92 -5.21 1.84
C VAL A 110 -3.32 -5.99 0.61
N GLY A 111 -3.25 -5.37 -0.55
CA GLY A 111 -3.53 -5.98 -1.84
C GLY A 111 -2.23 -6.07 -2.63
N ILE A 112 -1.88 -7.30 -3.00
CA ILE A 112 -0.58 -7.60 -3.58
C ILE A 112 -0.73 -7.61 -5.09
N ARG A 113 0.05 -6.78 -5.77
CA ARG A 113 0.02 -6.61 -7.21
C ARG A 113 1.39 -6.27 -7.76
N PHE A 114 1.64 -6.70 -8.99
CA PHE A 114 2.86 -6.39 -9.73
C PHE A 114 2.50 -5.50 -10.90
N VAL A 115 3.00 -4.27 -10.89
CA VAL A 115 2.78 -3.29 -11.96
C VAL A 115 3.98 -3.32 -12.88
N GLU A 116 3.72 -3.50 -14.18
CA GLU A 116 4.74 -3.42 -15.21
C GLU A 116 4.39 -2.29 -16.17
N THR A 117 5.34 -1.37 -16.33
CA THR A 117 5.23 -0.25 -17.26
C THR A 117 6.52 -0.12 -18.05
N ARG A 118 6.43 0.39 -19.27
CA ARG A 118 7.60 0.77 -20.06
C ARG A 118 7.46 2.24 -20.46
N PRO A 119 8.34 3.13 -19.98
CA PRO A 119 8.32 4.53 -20.39
C PRO A 119 8.35 4.65 -21.91
N GLY A 120 7.46 5.47 -22.48
CA GLY A 120 7.34 5.67 -23.93
C GLY A 120 6.57 4.58 -24.70
N GLU A 121 6.17 3.47 -24.05
CA GLU A 121 5.26 2.49 -24.65
C GLU A 121 3.83 2.66 -24.08
N LEU A 122 2.80 2.48 -24.91
CA LEU A 122 1.40 2.36 -24.49
C LEU A 122 1.16 1.00 -23.82
N PHE A 123 1.88 0.74 -22.73
CA PHE A 123 2.00 -0.57 -22.11
C PHE A 123 1.84 -0.44 -20.59
N PHE A 124 0.69 -0.88 -20.09
CA PHE A 124 0.41 -0.98 -18.66
C PHE A 124 -0.11 -2.38 -18.35
N ARG A 125 0.61 -3.12 -17.51
CA ARG A 125 0.18 -4.44 -17.03
C ARG A 125 0.09 -4.49 -15.53
N VAL A 126 -0.90 -5.25 -15.06
CA VAL A 126 -1.02 -5.65 -13.67
C VAL A 126 -1.02 -7.16 -13.62
N ASN A 127 -0.14 -7.74 -12.81
CA ASN A 127 0.02 -9.18 -12.65
C ASN A 127 0.26 -9.91 -13.99
N GLY A 128 1.11 -9.33 -14.86
CA GLY A 128 1.41 -9.85 -16.19
C GLY A 128 0.29 -9.69 -17.24
N LYS A 129 -0.88 -9.14 -16.89
CA LYS A 129 -2.01 -8.93 -17.82
C LYS A 129 -2.10 -7.47 -18.25
N ALA A 130 -2.29 -7.24 -19.55
CA ALA A 130 -2.55 -5.89 -20.07
C ALA A 130 -3.89 -5.36 -19.52
N VAL A 131 -3.88 -4.11 -19.07
CA VAL A 131 -5.06 -3.44 -18.52
C VAL A 131 -5.31 -2.18 -19.34
N GLN A 132 -6.50 -2.09 -19.93
CA GLN A 132 -6.95 -0.85 -20.56
C GLN A 132 -7.34 0.13 -19.45
N LEU A 133 -6.70 1.29 -19.42
CA LEU A 133 -6.97 2.32 -18.43
C LEU A 133 -8.11 3.22 -18.89
N VAL A 134 -9.19 3.24 -18.11
CA VAL A 134 -10.37 4.08 -18.35
C VAL A 134 -10.56 4.98 -17.14
N ARG A 135 -10.28 6.27 -17.33
CA ARG A 135 -10.46 7.27 -16.29
C ARG A 135 -11.93 7.43 -15.94
N CYS A 136 -12.20 7.56 -14.64
CA CYS A 136 -13.48 7.99 -14.10
C CYS A 136 -13.27 9.02 -12.97
N ASP A 137 -14.29 9.81 -12.70
CA ASP A 137 -14.33 10.75 -11.57
C ASP A 137 -15.48 10.31 -10.63
N PRO A 138 -15.25 9.30 -9.77
CA PRO A 138 -16.31 8.72 -8.94
C PRO A 138 -16.64 9.59 -7.73
N ASP A 139 -17.88 9.48 -7.26
CA ASP A 139 -18.32 10.14 -6.02
C ASP A 139 -18.02 9.26 -4.80
N PHE A 140 -16.93 9.58 -4.10
CA PHE A 140 -16.50 8.89 -2.88
C PHE A 140 -17.38 9.16 -1.65
N SER A 141 -18.40 10.02 -1.75
CA SER A 141 -19.38 10.22 -0.68
C SER A 141 -20.47 9.14 -0.67
N LEU A 142 -20.57 8.35 -1.74
CA LEU A 142 -21.54 7.27 -1.87
C LEU A 142 -21.18 6.07 -0.99
N GLU A 143 -22.21 5.37 -0.52
CA GLU A 143 -22.08 4.04 0.07
C GLU A 143 -21.48 3.05 -0.94
N GLU A 144 -20.67 2.10 -0.47
CA GLU A 144 -19.84 1.21 -1.29
C GLU A 144 -20.62 0.48 -2.39
N LYS A 145 -21.81 -0.07 -2.09
CA LYS A 145 -22.64 -0.75 -3.10
C LYS A 145 -23.10 0.18 -4.22
N GLU A 146 -23.37 1.44 -3.91
CA GLU A 146 -23.81 2.41 -4.92
C GLU A 146 -22.60 2.96 -5.69
N PHE A 147 -21.48 3.18 -4.99
CA PHE A 147 -20.19 3.50 -5.61
C PHE A 147 -19.81 2.47 -6.69
N GLU A 148 -19.84 1.18 -6.36
CA GLU A 148 -19.54 0.09 -7.31
C GLU A 148 -20.49 0.08 -8.52
N ARG A 149 -21.78 0.35 -8.31
CA ARG A 149 -22.78 0.39 -9.40
C ARG A 149 -22.58 1.57 -10.35
N GLN A 150 -22.05 2.68 -9.84
CA GLN A 150 -21.79 3.89 -10.62
C GLN A 150 -20.40 3.92 -11.24
N LEU A 151 -19.51 3.00 -10.87
CA LEU A 151 -18.17 2.94 -11.44
C LEU A 151 -18.24 2.61 -12.94
N ARG A 152 -17.71 3.51 -13.77
CA ARG A 152 -17.69 3.39 -15.25
C ARG A 152 -16.26 3.37 -15.82
N GLY A 153 -15.28 3.18 -14.95
CA GLY A 153 -13.87 3.10 -15.29
C GLY A 153 -13.12 2.24 -14.28
N ASN A 154 -11.81 2.24 -14.40
CA ASN A 154 -10.91 1.52 -13.51
C ASN A 154 -9.71 2.35 -13.07
N LEU A 155 -9.70 3.66 -13.39
CA LEU A 155 -8.65 4.58 -12.97
C LEU A 155 -9.24 5.89 -12.44
N VAL A 156 -8.67 6.41 -11.35
CA VAL A 156 -8.95 7.73 -10.78
C VAL A 156 -7.64 8.48 -10.53
N CYS A 157 -7.66 9.80 -10.70
CA CYS A 157 -6.55 10.68 -10.31
C CYS A 157 -6.85 11.30 -8.95
N LEU A 158 -5.95 11.14 -7.99
CA LEU A 158 -6.03 11.70 -6.64
C LEU A 158 -4.78 12.54 -6.37
N GLN A 159 -4.79 13.38 -5.34
CA GLN A 159 -3.63 14.19 -4.93
C GLN A 159 -3.16 13.79 -3.54
N ASP A 160 -1.84 13.79 -3.31
CA ASP A 160 -1.24 13.52 -2.00
C ASP A 160 -1.63 14.54 -0.91
N SER A 161 -2.07 15.73 -1.32
CA SER A 161 -2.56 16.80 -0.45
C SER A 161 -4.05 16.73 -0.10
N ASP A 162 -4.79 15.76 -0.65
CA ASP A 162 -6.23 15.61 -0.38
C ASP A 162 -6.48 15.16 1.07
N SER A 163 -7.31 15.91 1.80
CA SER A 163 -7.59 15.64 3.22
C SER A 163 -8.32 14.32 3.46
N ASP A 164 -9.06 13.82 2.47
CA ASP A 164 -9.78 12.54 2.55
C ASP A 164 -9.05 11.41 1.78
N LEU A 165 -7.79 11.62 1.40
CA LEU A 165 -7.02 10.69 0.57
C LEU A 165 -7.02 9.27 1.12
N GLU A 166 -6.79 9.09 2.42
CA GLU A 166 -6.70 7.75 3.02
C GLU A 166 -7.99 6.95 2.82
N LYS A 167 -9.14 7.58 3.07
CA LYS A 167 -10.46 6.96 2.84
C LYS A 167 -10.66 6.61 1.37
N LYS A 168 -10.27 7.51 0.46
CA LYS A 168 -10.37 7.28 -0.99
C LYS A 168 -9.48 6.12 -1.44
N LEU A 169 -8.27 6.01 -0.91
CA LEU A 169 -7.35 4.90 -1.21
C LEU A 169 -7.85 3.57 -0.65
N GLU A 170 -8.51 3.58 0.51
CA GLU A 170 -9.18 2.39 1.04
C GLU A 170 -10.32 1.92 0.12
N TYR A 171 -11.14 2.85 -0.39
CA TYR A 171 -12.14 2.54 -1.43
C TYR A 171 -11.48 1.97 -2.68
N CYS A 172 -10.38 2.55 -3.13
CA CYS A 172 -9.66 2.07 -4.31
C CYS A 172 -9.15 0.64 -4.11
N GLY A 173 -8.60 0.35 -2.94
CA GLY A 173 -8.16 -1.00 -2.56
C GLY A 173 -9.30 -2.02 -2.59
N ARG A 174 -10.46 -1.69 -2.02
CA ARG A 174 -11.61 -2.62 -1.95
C ARG A 174 -12.29 -2.85 -3.29
N THR A 175 -12.38 -1.82 -4.13
CA THR A 175 -13.16 -1.86 -5.39
C THR A 175 -12.34 -2.20 -6.62
N GLY A 176 -11.02 -2.32 -6.49
CA GLY A 176 -10.13 -2.54 -7.64
C GLY A 176 -9.85 -1.28 -8.45
N LEU A 177 -10.17 -0.09 -7.93
CA LEU A 177 -9.92 1.16 -8.64
C LEU A 177 -8.42 1.50 -8.60
N ILE A 178 -7.80 1.70 -9.76
CA ILE A 178 -6.41 2.15 -9.86
C ILE A 178 -6.37 3.64 -9.51
N ALA A 179 -5.63 3.99 -8.46
CA ALA A 179 -5.29 5.36 -8.12
C ALA A 179 -3.97 5.75 -8.80
N VAL A 180 -4.04 6.80 -9.62
CA VAL A 180 -2.88 7.61 -9.99
C VAL A 180 -2.77 8.71 -8.95
N LEU A 181 -1.72 8.68 -8.14
CA LEU A 181 -1.52 9.70 -7.11
C LEU A 181 -0.59 10.81 -7.63
N GLU A 182 -1.11 12.02 -7.68
CA GLU A 182 -0.35 13.23 -7.98
C GLU A 182 0.43 13.66 -6.73
N LEU A 183 1.75 13.67 -6.87
CA LEU A 183 2.67 14.07 -5.82
C LEU A 183 2.90 15.59 -5.89
N THR A 184 2.27 16.32 -4.98
CA THR A 184 2.49 17.76 -4.80
C THR A 184 3.69 18.05 -3.89
N GLY A 185 4.07 17.06 -3.08
CA GLY A 185 5.11 17.16 -2.05
C GLY A 185 4.55 17.37 -0.64
N ALA A 186 3.25 17.11 -0.47
CA ALA A 186 2.58 17.16 0.82
C ALA A 186 2.87 15.91 1.68
N ALA A 187 3.17 14.78 1.04
CA ALA A 187 3.50 13.52 1.71
C ALA A 187 4.71 12.82 1.09
N ASP A 188 5.36 11.97 1.90
CA ASP A 188 6.42 11.08 1.42
C ASP A 188 5.80 9.96 0.55
N PRO A 189 6.30 9.73 -0.68
CA PRO A 189 5.82 8.66 -1.56
C PRO A 189 5.84 7.25 -0.93
N ASP A 190 6.78 6.98 -0.02
CA ASP A 190 6.90 5.66 0.64
C ASP A 190 5.62 5.25 1.38
N ARG A 191 4.88 6.25 1.90
CA ARG A 191 3.63 6.03 2.64
C ARG A 191 2.57 5.32 1.81
N PHE A 192 2.64 5.43 0.48
CA PHE A 192 1.62 4.90 -0.42
C PHE A 192 1.98 3.55 -1.02
N CYS A 193 3.19 3.03 -0.80
CA CYS A 193 3.64 1.74 -1.37
C CYS A 193 2.78 0.55 -0.93
N GLY A 194 2.28 0.58 0.31
CA GLY A 194 1.39 -0.43 0.84
C GLY A 194 -0.07 -0.32 0.38
N GLN A 195 -0.43 0.77 -0.32
CA GLN A 195 -1.80 1.02 -0.75
C GLN A 195 -2.09 0.26 -2.05
N PRO A 196 -3.05 -0.70 -2.04
CA PRO A 196 -3.26 -1.60 -3.17
C PRO A 196 -3.57 -0.87 -4.47
N GLY A 197 -4.46 0.11 -4.39
CA GLY A 197 -4.93 0.88 -5.55
C GLY A 197 -3.87 1.81 -6.12
N VAL A 198 -2.86 2.22 -5.34
CA VAL A 198 -1.81 3.14 -5.82
C VAL A 198 -0.85 2.36 -6.71
N CYS A 199 -1.05 2.44 -8.03
CA CYS A 199 -0.23 1.73 -9.01
C CYS A 199 0.69 2.65 -9.81
N LEU A 200 0.43 3.96 -9.77
CA LEU A 200 1.09 4.97 -10.59
C LEU A 200 1.24 6.26 -9.80
N PHE A 201 2.35 6.95 -9.99
CA PHE A 201 2.49 8.34 -9.57
C PHE A 201 2.50 9.28 -10.77
N THR A 202 2.05 10.51 -10.54
CA THR A 202 2.30 11.64 -11.45
C THR A 202 2.86 12.81 -10.66
N ALA A 203 3.68 13.64 -11.29
CA ALA A 203 4.15 14.89 -10.69
C ALA A 203 4.45 15.91 -11.78
N GLU A 204 4.29 17.19 -11.47
CA GLU A 204 4.74 18.25 -12.36
C GLU A 204 6.29 18.27 -12.43
N PRO A 205 6.90 18.41 -13.61
CA PRO A 205 8.35 18.49 -13.73
C PRO A 205 8.94 19.65 -12.89
N GLY A 206 9.96 19.36 -12.10
CA GLY A 206 10.59 20.30 -11.17
C GLY A 206 9.75 20.60 -9.92
N SER A 207 8.64 19.89 -9.67
CA SER A 207 7.85 20.05 -8.44
C SER A 207 8.56 19.51 -7.19
N ALA A 208 8.03 19.88 -6.02
CA ALA A 208 8.50 19.28 -4.77
C ALA A 208 8.22 17.78 -4.70
N GLY A 209 7.05 17.33 -5.17
CA GLY A 209 6.71 15.91 -5.23
C GLY A 209 7.63 15.09 -6.13
N GLU A 210 7.99 15.59 -7.32
CA GLU A 210 8.97 14.90 -8.17
C GLU A 210 10.34 14.77 -7.48
N ARG A 211 10.81 15.86 -6.83
CA ARG A 211 12.08 15.82 -6.10
C ARG A 211 12.06 14.80 -4.97
N LEU A 212 10.98 14.76 -4.19
CA LEU A 212 10.83 13.78 -3.11
C LEU A 212 10.82 12.35 -3.65
N TYR A 213 10.08 12.09 -4.74
CA TYR A 213 10.09 10.79 -5.42
C TYR A 213 11.50 10.36 -5.84
N ARG A 214 12.26 11.25 -6.50
CA ARG A 214 13.62 10.93 -6.99
C ARG A 214 14.66 10.81 -5.88
N GLN A 215 14.48 11.51 -4.77
CA GLN A 215 15.37 11.42 -3.60
C GLN A 215 15.11 10.18 -2.77
N ASN A 216 13.94 9.56 -2.95
CA ASN A 216 13.60 8.33 -2.27
C ASN A 216 14.35 7.14 -2.89
N GLY A 217 15.29 6.59 -2.12
CA GLY A 217 16.13 5.46 -2.53
C GLY A 217 15.89 4.19 -1.71
N LYS A 218 14.80 4.11 -0.94
CA LYS A 218 14.59 3.03 0.03
C LYS A 218 13.57 1.99 -0.43
N ALA A 219 12.44 2.40 -1.03
CA ALA A 219 11.40 1.46 -1.48
C ALA A 219 11.30 1.36 -2.99
N VAL A 220 10.76 0.22 -3.46
CA VAL A 220 10.30 0.08 -4.85
C VAL A 220 8.99 0.85 -4.99
N LEU A 221 9.10 2.09 -5.45
CA LEU A 221 7.95 2.96 -5.66
C LEU A 221 7.16 2.57 -6.93
N PRO A 222 5.83 2.79 -6.95
CA PRO A 222 5.07 2.90 -8.19
C PRO A 222 5.77 3.81 -9.21
N PRO A 223 5.73 3.48 -10.51
CA PRO A 223 6.41 4.27 -11.52
C PRO A 223 5.82 5.69 -11.61
N LEU A 224 6.72 6.67 -11.77
CA LEU A 224 6.37 8.08 -11.95
C LEU A 224 6.21 8.41 -13.44
N PHE A 225 5.09 9.02 -13.78
CA PHE A 225 4.76 9.52 -15.12
C PHE A 225 4.63 11.03 -15.12
N THR A 226 4.99 11.66 -16.22
CA THR A 226 4.51 13.01 -16.52
C THR A 226 3.02 12.96 -16.91
N ARG A 227 2.33 14.09 -16.80
CA ARG A 227 0.93 14.20 -17.20
C ARG A 227 0.72 13.89 -18.69
N GLU A 228 1.69 14.22 -19.53
CA GLU A 228 1.67 13.91 -20.96
C GLU A 228 1.76 12.41 -21.21
N GLU A 229 2.69 11.71 -20.57
CA GLU A 229 2.82 10.26 -20.70
C GLU A 229 1.59 9.52 -20.15
N LEU A 230 1.02 10.00 -19.03
CA LEU A 230 -0.23 9.47 -18.51
C LEU A 230 -1.38 9.65 -19.52
N ASN A 231 -1.50 10.83 -20.12
CA ASN A 231 -2.52 11.08 -21.14
C ASN A 231 -2.33 10.19 -22.37
N LEU A 232 -1.10 9.86 -22.76
CA LEU A 232 -0.84 8.90 -23.82
C LEU A 232 -1.36 7.51 -23.43
N LEU A 233 -1.06 7.04 -22.22
CA LEU A 233 -1.58 5.76 -21.70
C LEU A 233 -3.11 5.70 -21.66
N LEU A 234 -3.78 6.81 -21.34
CA LEU A 234 -5.25 6.89 -21.28
C LEU A 234 -5.93 6.99 -22.66
N ASN A 235 -5.22 7.50 -23.67
CA ASN A 235 -5.79 7.79 -24.99
C ASN A 235 -5.82 6.58 -25.94
N ASP A 236 -5.69 5.35 -25.43
CA ASP A 236 -6.01 4.16 -26.21
C ASP A 236 -7.55 4.07 -26.40
N LYS A 237 -7.99 4.85 -27.39
CA LYS A 237 -9.31 5.01 -28.02
C LYS A 237 -10.26 6.03 -27.37
N LYS A 238 -10.27 7.23 -27.97
CA LYS A 238 -11.56 7.82 -28.38
C LYS A 238 -12.24 6.79 -29.30
N VAL A 239 -13.20 6.03 -28.76
CA VAL A 239 -14.20 5.33 -29.58
C VAL A 239 -15.28 6.34 -29.92
#